data_AF-A0A962EA32-F1
#
_entry.id   AF-A0A962EA32-F1
#
_cell.length_a   1.000
_cell.length_b   1.000
_cell.length_c   1.000
_cell.angle_alpha   90.00
_cell.angle_beta   90.00
_cell.angle_gamma   90.00
#
_symmetry.space_group_name_H-M   'P 1'
#
loop_
_entity.id
_entity.type
_entity.pdbx_description
1 polymer ?
#
loop_
_entity_poly.entity_id
_entity_poly.type
_entity_poly.pdbx_seq_one_letter_code
_entity_poly.pdbx_strand_id
1 'polypeptide(L)'
;METPNLDEHCFASLDLERLRPAERLNHPPRILLLHGSLRKRSFSRLANREAARILTRLGAETRSFEPTGLPLPDDAEATHPKVVELRELVSWCEGMVWCSPERHGAMTGIMKAQIDW
;
A
#
# COMPACT_ATOMS: atom_id res chain seq x y z
N MET A 1 -33.55 -19.00 -5.03
CA MET A 1 -32.71 -19.00 -6.26
C MET A 1 -31.63 -20.04 -6.02
N GLU A 2 -31.44 -20.99 -6.92
CA GLU A 2 -30.32 -21.94 -6.80
C GLU A 2 -29.01 -21.20 -7.06
N THR A 3 -28.02 -21.41 -6.20
CA THR A 3 -26.69 -20.81 -6.27
C THR A 3 -25.63 -21.90 -6.49
N PRO A 4 -25.55 -22.49 -7.70
CA PRO A 4 -24.82 -23.74 -7.96
C PRO A 4 -23.30 -23.63 -7.82
N ASN A 5 -22.73 -22.42 -7.80
CA ASN A 5 -21.30 -22.18 -7.61
C ASN A 5 -20.93 -21.89 -6.14
N LEU A 6 -21.89 -21.92 -5.23
CA LEU A 6 -21.66 -21.70 -3.81
C LEU A 6 -21.56 -23.05 -3.11
N ASP A 7 -20.45 -23.25 -2.40
CA ASP A 7 -20.32 -24.36 -1.46
C ASP A 7 -20.98 -23.95 -0.14
N GLU A 8 -22.11 -24.59 0.19
CA GLU A 8 -22.87 -24.35 1.42
C GLU A 8 -22.02 -24.53 2.69
N HIS A 9 -20.97 -25.35 2.65
CA HIS A 9 -20.08 -25.56 3.81
C HIS A 9 -19.16 -24.36 4.09
N CYS A 10 -19.02 -23.44 3.15
CA CYS A 10 -18.23 -22.21 3.35
C CYS A 10 -19.00 -21.11 4.09
N PHE A 11 -20.31 -21.25 4.30
CA PHE A 11 -21.12 -20.27 5.00
C PHE A 11 -21.04 -20.47 6.51
N ALA A 12 -20.19 -19.68 7.16
CA ALA A 12 -20.20 -19.53 8.61
C ALA A 12 -21.09 -18.35 9.02
N SER A 13 -21.89 -18.53 10.06
CA SER A 13 -22.59 -17.43 10.73
C SER A 13 -21.60 -16.44 11.32
N LEU A 14 -22.01 -15.17 11.41
CA LEU A 14 -21.20 -14.12 12.03
C LEU A 14 -20.89 -14.45 13.49
N ASP A 15 -19.61 -14.53 13.82
CA ASP A 15 -19.11 -14.72 15.18
C ASP A 15 -18.40 -13.44 15.64
N LEU A 16 -19.04 -12.71 16.55
CA LEU A 16 -18.53 -11.43 17.06
C LEU A 16 -17.28 -11.61 17.95
N GLU A 17 -17.10 -12.77 18.57
CA GLU A 17 -15.92 -13.02 19.40
C GLU A 17 -14.67 -13.18 18.54
N ARG A 18 -14.82 -13.71 17.31
CA ARG A 18 -13.71 -13.81 16.33
C ARG A 18 -13.29 -12.47 15.72
N LEU A 19 -14.11 -11.42 15.85
CA LEU A 19 -13.74 -10.06 15.42
C LEU A 19 -12.87 -9.35 16.45
N ARG A 20 -12.86 -9.83 17.71
CA ARG A 20 -11.99 -9.28 18.74
C ARG A 20 -10.58 -9.83 18.54
N PRO A 21 -9.55 -8.98 18.45
CA PRO A 21 -8.18 -9.46 18.41
C PRO A 21 -7.92 -10.27 19.68
N ALA A 22 -7.44 -11.51 19.52
CA ALA A 22 -7.00 -12.33 20.65
C ALA A 22 -5.87 -11.65 21.43
N GLU A 23 -5.01 -10.91 20.72
CA GLU A 23 -3.92 -10.11 21.28
C GLU A 23 -3.88 -8.72 20.63
N ARG A 24 -3.46 -7.72 21.42
CA ARG A 24 -3.15 -6.39 20.87
C ARG A 24 -1.75 -6.42 20.28
N LEU A 25 -1.56 -5.72 19.17
CA LEU A 25 -0.24 -5.52 18.58
C LEU A 25 0.67 -4.79 19.58
N ASN A 26 1.87 -5.32 19.80
CA ASN A 26 2.86 -4.78 20.74
C ASN A 26 3.91 -3.88 20.04
N HIS A 27 3.61 -3.41 18.82
CA HIS A 27 4.47 -2.52 18.05
C HIS A 27 3.65 -1.38 17.42
N PRO A 28 4.32 -0.28 17.02
CA PRO A 28 3.67 0.79 16.24
C PRO A 28 2.99 0.25 14.98
N PRO A 29 1.82 0.78 14.59
CA PRO A 29 1.23 0.50 13.29
C PRO A 29 2.20 0.85 12.16
N ARG A 30 2.42 -0.07 11.22
CA ARG A 30 3.38 0.10 10.13
C ARG A 30 2.71 0.63 8.88
N ILE A 31 3.01 1.86 8.50
CA ILE A 31 2.38 2.54 7.35
C ILE A 31 3.39 2.77 6.22
N LEU A 32 3.08 2.23 5.04
CA LEU A 32 3.82 2.48 3.81
C LEU A 32 3.23 3.67 3.04
N LEU A 33 4.08 4.60 2.61
CA LEU A 33 3.70 5.77 1.83
C LEU A 33 4.23 5.67 0.39
N LEU A 34 3.32 5.74 -0.58
CA LEU A 34 3.61 5.70 -2.01
C LEU A 34 3.24 7.04 -2.66
N HIS A 35 4.09 7.56 -3.56
CA HIS A 35 3.83 8.83 -4.25
C HIS A 35 3.88 8.69 -5.77
N GLY A 36 2.96 9.36 -6.47
CA GLY A 36 2.78 9.23 -7.91
C GLY A 36 3.58 10.18 -8.81
N SER A 37 4.73 10.73 -8.38
CA SER A 37 5.47 11.72 -9.19
C SER A 37 6.97 11.79 -8.90
N LEU A 38 7.77 11.64 -9.95
CA LEU A 38 9.24 11.74 -9.97
C LEU A 38 9.77 13.17 -10.21
N ARG A 39 8.90 14.17 -10.30
CA ARG A 39 9.34 15.57 -10.52
C ARG A 39 10.24 16.02 -9.36
N LYS A 40 11.29 16.80 -9.66
CA LYS A 40 12.20 17.39 -8.65
C LYS A 40 11.41 18.05 -7.51
N ARG A 41 10.43 18.89 -7.85
CA ARG A 41 9.42 19.42 -6.91
C ARG A 41 8.09 18.69 -7.13
N SER A 42 7.85 17.66 -6.32
CA SER A 42 6.67 16.79 -6.39
C SER A 42 5.76 17.08 -5.19
N PHE A 43 4.58 17.66 -5.43
CA PHE A 43 3.64 17.98 -4.35
C PHE A 43 3.05 16.73 -3.69
N SER A 44 2.84 15.64 -4.43
CA SER A 44 2.44 14.38 -3.82
C SER A 44 3.51 13.80 -2.89
N ARG A 45 4.80 13.93 -3.26
CA ARG A 45 5.91 13.55 -2.38
C ARG A 45 5.98 14.44 -1.14
N LEU A 46 5.75 15.75 -1.28
CA LEU A 46 5.69 16.67 -0.14
C LEU A 46 4.50 16.35 0.78
N ALA A 47 3.32 16.10 0.22
CA ALA A 47 2.13 15.70 0.98
C ALA A 47 2.35 14.38 1.75
N ASN A 48 2.99 13.38 1.14
CA ASN A 48 3.38 12.16 1.87
C ASN A 48 4.33 12.44 3.04
N ARG A 49 5.27 13.38 2.90
CA ARG A 49 6.16 13.76 4.02
C ARG A 49 5.38 14.38 5.18
N GLU A 50 4.37 15.21 4.89
CA GLU A 50 3.49 15.74 5.94
C GLU A 50 2.61 14.65 6.57
N ALA A 51 2.06 13.74 5.75
CA ALA A 51 1.31 12.58 6.24
C ALA A 51 2.17 11.71 7.17
N ALA A 52 3.42 11.43 6.80
CA ALA A 52 4.36 10.66 7.62
C ALA A 52 4.62 11.34 8.98
N ARG A 53 4.79 12.66 9.02
CA ARG A 53 4.94 13.42 10.27
C ARG A 53 3.71 13.30 11.17
N ILE A 54 2.51 13.44 10.60
CA ILE A 54 1.26 13.29 11.34
C ILE A 54 1.12 11.88 11.89
N LEU A 55 1.33 10.85 11.05
CA LEU A 55 1.25 9.45 11.43
C LEU A 55 2.26 9.08 12.53
N THR A 56 3.50 9.57 12.40
CA THR A 56 4.53 9.37 13.44
C THR A 56 4.10 10.02 14.76
N ARG A 57 3.50 11.21 14.72
CA ARG A 57 2.97 11.89 15.92
C ARG A 57 1.80 11.14 16.56
N LEU A 58 1.04 10.39 15.76
CA LEU A 58 -0.03 9.49 16.20
C LEU A 58 0.49 8.11 16.66
N GLY A 59 1.81 7.85 16.58
CA GLY A 59 2.44 6.64 17.09
C GLY A 59 2.66 5.53 16.05
N ALA A 60 2.60 5.83 14.75
CA ALA A 60 2.91 4.87 13.69
C ALA A 60 4.40 4.83 13.32
N GLU A 61 4.91 3.68 12.87
CA GLU A 61 6.17 3.57 12.14
C GLU A 61 5.87 3.79 10.65
N THR A 62 6.53 4.75 10.01
CA THR A 62 6.26 5.09 8.61
C THR A 62 7.48 4.83 7.72
N ARG A 63 7.27 4.22 6.55
CA ARG A 63 8.29 4.10 5.50
C ARG A 63 7.75 4.67 4.18
N SER A 64 8.61 5.29 3.39
CA SER A 64 8.25 5.81 2.07
C SER A 64 9.06 5.10 1.00
N PHE A 65 8.40 4.69 -0.08
CA PHE A 65 9.08 4.14 -1.25
C PHE A 65 9.51 5.26 -2.21
N GLU A 66 10.70 5.16 -2.77
CA GLU A 66 11.20 6.02 -3.85
C GLU A 66 11.05 5.31 -5.19
N PRO A 67 10.09 5.68 -6.05
CA PRO A 67 9.80 4.93 -7.27
C PRO A 67 10.76 5.21 -8.44
N THR A 68 11.77 6.06 -8.25
CA THR A 68 12.83 6.26 -9.27
C THR A 68 13.51 4.92 -9.58
N GLY A 69 13.55 4.55 -10.86
CA GLY A 69 14.16 3.30 -11.33
C GLY A 69 13.29 2.06 -11.18
N LEU A 70 12.03 2.19 -10.75
CA LEU A 70 11.07 1.08 -10.85
C LEU A 70 10.74 0.83 -12.35
N PRO A 71 10.96 -0.38 -12.88
CA PRO A 71 10.62 -0.72 -14.26
C PRO A 71 9.10 -0.66 -14.50
N LEU A 72 8.65 -0.75 -15.75
CA LEU A 72 7.23 -0.97 -16.03
C LEU A 72 6.88 -2.43 -15.70
N PRO A 73 5.66 -2.73 -15.23
CA PRO A 73 5.21 -4.12 -15.12
C PRO A 73 5.48 -4.88 -16.42
N ASP A 74 5.92 -6.13 -16.30
CA ASP A 74 6.34 -7.03 -17.40
C ASP A 74 7.62 -6.63 -18.17
N ASP A 75 8.27 -5.51 -17.84
CA ASP A 75 9.53 -5.04 -18.49
C ASP A 75 10.80 -5.54 -17.77
N ALA A 76 10.66 -6.14 -16.59
CA ALA A 76 11.76 -6.72 -15.83
C ALA A 76 11.30 -7.96 -15.04
N GLU A 77 12.25 -8.73 -14.52
CA GLU A 77 11.91 -9.81 -13.60
C GLU A 77 11.56 -9.29 -12.20
N ALA A 78 10.78 -10.08 -11.45
CA ALA A 78 10.44 -9.78 -10.06
C ALA A 78 11.66 -9.69 -9.11
N THR A 79 12.83 -10.15 -9.57
CA THR A 79 14.12 -10.05 -8.88
C THR A 79 14.78 -8.67 -9.03
N HIS A 80 14.21 -7.77 -9.85
CA HIS A 80 14.72 -6.42 -10.01
C HIS A 80 14.77 -5.70 -8.64
N PRO A 81 15.89 -5.03 -8.26
CA PRO A 81 16.07 -4.50 -6.90
C PRO A 81 14.94 -3.59 -6.41
N LYS A 82 14.40 -2.72 -7.28
CA LYS A 82 13.27 -1.84 -6.93
C LYS A 82 11.95 -2.56 -6.74
N VAL A 83 11.74 -3.68 -7.43
CA VAL A 83 10.54 -4.53 -7.29
C VAL A 83 10.62 -5.30 -5.98
N VAL A 84 11.79 -5.87 -5.67
CA VAL A 84 12.06 -6.53 -4.38
C VAL A 84 11.85 -5.55 -3.22
N GLU A 85 12.46 -4.37 -3.26
CA GLU A 85 12.29 -3.33 -2.23
C GLU A 85 10.81 -2.96 -2.03
N LEU A 86 10.05 -2.75 -3.11
CA LEU A 86 8.64 -2.44 -3.03
C LEU A 86 7.84 -3.56 -2.37
N ARG A 87 8.06 -4.81 -2.78
CA ARG A 87 7.35 -5.98 -2.23
C ARG A 87 7.71 -6.26 -0.77
N GLU A 88 8.96 -6.03 -0.38
CA GLU A 88 9.38 -6.11 1.02
C GLU A 88 8.69 -5.04 1.87
N LEU A 89 8.58 -3.80 1.36
CA LEU A 89 7.84 -2.73 2.04
C LEU A 89 6.35 -3.03 2.14
N VAL A 90 5.74 -3.57 1.09
CA VAL A 90 4.33 -4.00 1.10
C VAL A 90 4.11 -5.12 2.13
N SER A 91 5.00 -6.11 2.16
CA SER A 91 4.94 -7.22 3.12
C SER A 91 5.17 -6.77 4.57
N TRP A 92 5.94 -5.71 4.76
CA TRP A 92 6.21 -5.12 6.08
C TRP A 92 5.03 -4.33 6.65
N CYS A 93 4.24 -3.68 5.80
CA CYS A 93 3.22 -2.72 6.24
C CYS A 93 1.88 -3.37 6.63
N GLU A 94 1.13 -2.67 7.48
CA GLU A 94 -0.22 -3.04 7.92
C GLU A 94 -1.27 -2.07 7.37
N GLY A 95 -0.82 -0.95 6.80
CA GLY A 95 -1.64 0.04 6.14
C GLY A 95 -0.81 0.86 5.16
N MET A 96 -1.50 1.56 4.25
CA MET A 96 -0.85 2.35 3.20
C MET A 96 -1.49 3.72 3.03
N VAL A 97 -0.67 4.68 2.58
CA VAL A 97 -1.11 5.98 2.07
C VAL A 97 -0.62 6.13 0.64
N TRP A 98 -1.55 6.31 -0.30
CA TRP A 98 -1.24 6.54 -1.70
C TRP A 98 -1.54 7.99 -2.07
N CYS A 99 -0.50 8.73 -2.44
CA CYS A 99 -0.65 10.12 -2.87
C CYS A 99 -0.32 10.24 -4.36
N SER A 100 -1.35 10.29 -5.18
CA SER A 100 -1.22 10.48 -6.63
C SER A 100 -1.57 11.93 -7.00
N PRO A 101 -0.74 12.63 -7.78
CA PRO A 101 -1.24 13.80 -8.51
C PRO A 101 -2.36 13.39 -9.45
N GLU A 102 -3.22 14.33 -9.78
CA GLU A 102 -4.06 14.20 -10.96
C GLU A 102 -3.25 14.60 -12.21
N ARG A 103 -3.23 13.73 -13.22
CA ARG A 103 -2.65 14.05 -14.53
C ARG A 103 -3.59 13.59 -15.62
N HIS A 104 -4.04 14.54 -16.44
CA HIS A 104 -5.08 14.32 -17.46
C HIS A 104 -6.39 13.76 -16.86
N GLY A 105 -6.80 14.23 -15.67
CA GLY A 105 -8.04 13.80 -15.03
C GLY A 105 -7.99 12.42 -14.35
N ALA A 106 -6.81 11.82 -14.20
CA ALA A 106 -6.65 10.48 -13.63
C ALA A 106 -5.45 10.37 -12.68
N MET A 107 -5.39 9.27 -11.93
CA MET A 107 -4.17 8.89 -11.20
C MET A 107 -2.98 8.72 -12.15
N THR A 108 -1.78 9.06 -11.70
CA THR A 108 -0.60 8.94 -12.58
C THR A 108 -0.24 7.49 -12.87
N GLY A 109 0.36 7.25 -14.04
CA GLY A 109 0.95 5.96 -14.39
C GLY A 109 2.03 5.51 -13.41
N ILE A 110 2.80 6.43 -12.81
CA ILE A 110 3.78 6.10 -11.76
C ILE A 110 3.10 5.49 -10.53
N MET A 111 1.94 6.03 -10.13
CA MET A 111 1.19 5.46 -9.00
C MET A 111 0.64 4.08 -9.36
N LYS A 112 0.04 3.94 -10.55
CA LYS A 112 -0.57 2.68 -10.98
C LYS A 112 0.49 1.57 -11.17
N ALA A 113 1.65 1.90 -11.74
CA ALA A 113 2.75 0.96 -11.89
C ALA A 113 3.27 0.42 -10.55
N GLN A 114 3.31 1.24 -9.49
CA GLN A 114 3.64 0.76 -8.14
C GLN A 114 2.59 -0.21 -7.57
N ILE A 115 1.32 -0.11 -7.97
CA ILE A 115 0.27 -1.03 -7.51
C ILE A 115 0.28 -2.33 -8.32
N ASP A 116 0.71 -2.24 -9.59
CA ASP A 116 0.78 -3.39 -10.50
C ASP A 116 1.97 -4.32 -10.24
N TRP A 117 3.01 -3.84 -9.54
CA TRP A 117 4.24 -4.57 -9.21
C TRP A 117 4.15 -5.39 -7.91
#